data_AF-A0A1G3D180-F1
#
_entry.id   AF-A0A1G3D180-F1
#
_cell.length_a   1.000
_cell.length_b   1.000
_cell.length_c   1.000
_cell.angle_alpha   90.00
_cell.angle_beta   90.00
_cell.angle_gamma   90.00
#
_symmetry.space_group_name_H-M   'P 1'
#
loop_
_entity.id
_entity.type
_entity.pdbx_description
1 polymer ?
#
loop_
_entity_poly.entity_id
_entity_poly.type
_entity_poly.pdbx_seq_one_letter_code
_entity_poly.pdbx_strand_id
1 'polypeptide(L)'
;MKRDKILWSECISGAVTEEEFFHITKKLGFYGLEVANRYLYKEVDGFKFYSVTARGYKYMKSTECKYAGQYAIYKGPFSSVSDDDGHTYLTGIPMEICTDTAWKLSNPPYKGMFIISDMQNKEVKTSCGPKCC
;
A
#
# COMPACT_ATOMS: atom_id res chain seq x y z
N MET A 1 -19.57 -27.33 -9.98
CA MET A 1 -18.88 -26.30 -10.78
C MET A 1 -17.53 -26.75 -11.35
N LYS A 2 -16.49 -27.12 -10.57
CA LYS A 2 -15.11 -27.36 -11.10
C LYS A 2 -14.93 -28.34 -12.27
N ARG A 3 -15.84 -29.28 -12.50
CA ARG A 3 -15.78 -30.25 -13.63
C ARG A 3 -16.68 -29.89 -14.81
N ASP A 4 -17.37 -28.75 -14.74
CA ASP A 4 -18.25 -28.27 -15.81
C ASP A 4 -17.42 -27.59 -16.90
N LYS A 5 -17.47 -28.15 -18.11
CA LYS A 5 -16.69 -27.69 -19.27
C LYS A 5 -17.15 -26.32 -19.78
N ILE A 6 -18.44 -26.01 -19.65
CA ILE A 6 -19.00 -24.72 -20.09
C ILE A 6 -18.52 -23.63 -19.13
N LEU A 7 -18.70 -23.83 -17.83
CA LEU A 7 -18.23 -22.87 -16.81
C LEU A 7 -16.71 -22.74 -16.80
N TRP A 8 -15.98 -23.76 -17.24
CA TRP A 8 -14.52 -23.68 -17.41
C TRP A 8 -14.13 -22.78 -18.58
N SER A 9 -14.84 -22.87 -19.72
CA SER A 9 -14.61 -21.98 -20.87
C SER A 9 -14.95 -20.51 -20.58
N GLU A 10 -15.82 -20.26 -19.61
CA GLU A 10 -16.19 -18.90 -19.16
C GLU A 10 -15.31 -18.38 -18.01
N CYS A 11 -14.23 -19.08 -17.66
CA CYS A 11 -13.33 -18.73 -16.54
C CYS A 11 -14.02 -18.72 -15.15
N ILE A 12 -15.18 -19.35 -15.00
CA ILE A 12 -15.96 -19.40 -13.75
C ILE A 12 -15.51 -20.56 -12.87
N SER A 13 -15.28 -21.74 -13.45
CA SER A 13 -14.89 -22.95 -12.70
C SER A 13 -13.55 -22.84 -11.99
N GLY A 14 -12.65 -21.96 -12.47
CA GLY A 14 -11.34 -21.70 -11.89
C GLY A 14 -11.25 -20.41 -11.08
N ALA A 15 -12.36 -19.69 -10.91
CA ALA A 15 -12.36 -18.45 -10.16
C ALA A 15 -12.03 -18.70 -8.68
N VAL A 16 -11.17 -17.84 -8.13
CA VAL A 16 -10.84 -17.78 -6.69
C VAL A 16 -11.66 -16.67 -6.04
N THR A 17 -11.77 -16.68 -4.71
CA THR A 17 -12.39 -15.56 -4.00
C THR A 17 -11.48 -14.33 -4.06
N GLU A 18 -12.07 -13.14 -4.01
CA GLU A 18 -11.30 -11.87 -3.98
C GLU A 18 -10.35 -11.86 -2.76
N GLU A 19 -10.81 -12.35 -1.61
CA GLU A 19 -9.99 -12.48 -0.40
C GLU A 19 -8.76 -13.38 -0.62
N GLU A 20 -8.94 -14.57 -1.21
CA GLU A 20 -7.83 -15.49 -1.50
C GLU A 20 -6.84 -14.88 -2.49
N PHE A 21 -7.34 -14.19 -3.52
CA PHE A 21 -6.51 -13.50 -4.50
C PHE A 21 -5.60 -12.44 -3.84
N PHE A 22 -6.17 -11.54 -3.04
CA PHE A 22 -5.41 -10.48 -2.38
C PHE A 22 -4.46 -11.03 -1.31
N HIS A 23 -4.85 -12.09 -0.60
CA HIS A 23 -3.99 -12.77 0.36
C HIS A 23 -2.76 -13.39 -0.29
N ILE A 24 -2.94 -14.15 -1.37
CA ILE A 24 -1.83 -14.76 -2.12
C ILE A 24 -0.93 -13.67 -2.70
N THR A 25 -1.52 -12.63 -3.28
CA THR A 25 -0.77 -11.55 -3.94
C THR A 25 0.09 -10.78 -2.92
N LYS A 26 -0.46 -10.50 -1.72
CA LYS A 26 0.30 -9.93 -0.60
C LYS A 26 1.45 -10.86 -0.16
N LYS A 27 1.19 -12.16 -0.01
CA LYS A 27 2.23 -13.15 0.34
C LYS A 27 3.36 -13.24 -0.68
N LEU A 28 3.07 -12.99 -1.95
CA LEU A 28 4.06 -12.95 -3.03
C LEU A 28 4.90 -11.66 -3.04
N GLY A 29 4.71 -10.77 -2.06
CA GLY A 29 5.51 -9.56 -1.87
C GLY A 29 5.08 -8.38 -2.74
N PHE A 30 3.86 -8.41 -3.30
CA PHE A 30 3.28 -7.20 -3.87
C PHE A 30 2.81 -6.27 -2.76
N TYR A 31 2.99 -4.97 -2.97
CA TYR A 31 2.51 -3.92 -2.08
C TYR A 31 1.56 -2.99 -2.84
N GLY A 32 0.80 -2.19 -2.07
CA GLY A 32 -0.08 -1.17 -2.63
C GLY A 32 -1.15 -1.79 -3.53
N LEU A 33 -1.81 -2.82 -3.01
CA LEU A 33 -2.85 -3.54 -3.73
C LEU A 33 -4.11 -2.68 -3.82
N GLU A 34 -4.56 -2.44 -5.05
CA GLU A 34 -5.70 -1.58 -5.36
C GLU A 34 -6.71 -2.32 -6.24
N VAL A 35 -8.00 -2.16 -5.97
CA VAL A 35 -9.07 -2.54 -6.90
C VAL A 35 -9.34 -1.34 -7.81
N ALA A 36 -8.93 -1.44 -9.08
CA ALA A 36 -9.14 -0.39 -10.07
C ALA A 36 -10.53 -0.42 -10.71
N ASN A 37 -11.09 -1.63 -10.88
CA ASN A 37 -12.44 -1.80 -11.40
C ASN A 37 -13.07 -3.09 -10.86
N ARG A 38 -14.38 -3.09 -10.68
CA ARG A 38 -15.15 -4.23 -10.20
C ARG A 38 -16.58 -4.17 -10.71
N TYR A 39 -17.01 -5.20 -11.45
CA TYR A 39 -18.39 -5.30 -11.93
C TYR A 39 -18.90 -6.74 -11.90
N LEU A 40 -20.22 -6.90 -11.73
CA LEU A 40 -20.88 -8.20 -11.75
C LEU A 40 -20.77 -8.78 -13.16
N TYR A 41 -20.14 -9.95 -13.27
CA TYR A 41 -19.95 -10.64 -14.53
C TYR A 41 -21.10 -11.62 -14.80
N LYS A 42 -21.41 -12.48 -13.82
CA LYS A 42 -22.46 -13.51 -13.96
C LYS A 42 -22.96 -13.97 -12.60
N GLU A 43 -24.18 -14.51 -12.56
CA GLU A 43 -24.70 -15.26 -11.42
C GLU A 43 -24.94 -16.72 -11.85
N VAL A 44 -24.43 -17.68 -11.08
CA VAL A 44 -24.56 -19.12 -11.35
C VAL A 44 -24.84 -19.83 -10.04
N ASP A 45 -25.91 -20.62 -9.97
CA ASP A 45 -26.31 -21.37 -8.78
C ASP A 45 -26.40 -20.51 -7.50
N GLY A 46 -26.80 -19.23 -7.64
CA GLY A 46 -26.87 -18.25 -6.53
C GLY A 46 -25.53 -17.61 -6.14
N PHE A 47 -24.43 -17.97 -6.81
CA PHE A 47 -23.12 -17.34 -6.62
C PHE A 47 -22.88 -16.22 -7.63
N LYS A 48 -22.45 -15.06 -7.12
CA LYS A 48 -22.09 -13.90 -7.95
C LYS A 48 -20.60 -13.93 -8.28
N PHE A 49 -20.32 -13.96 -9.58
CA PHE A 49 -18.96 -13.86 -10.12
C PHE A 49 -18.72 -12.42 -10.58
N TYR A 50 -17.57 -11.87 -10.21
CA TYR A 50 -17.18 -10.51 -10.54
C TYR A 50 -15.96 -10.52 -11.44
N SER A 51 -15.94 -9.60 -12.40
CA SER A 51 -14.71 -9.24 -13.09
C SER A 51 -14.04 -8.12 -12.30
N VAL A 52 -12.81 -8.37 -11.86
CA VAL A 52 -12.03 -7.46 -11.03
C VAL A 52 -10.73 -7.13 -11.74
N THR A 53 -10.46 -5.83 -11.88
CA THR A 53 -9.14 -5.33 -12.28
C THR A 53 -8.43 -4.87 -11.03
N ALA A 54 -7.34 -5.54 -10.67
CA ALA A 54 -6.49 -5.17 -9.54
C ALA A 54 -5.12 -4.66 -10.01
N ARG A 55 -4.51 -3.80 -9.22
CA ARG A 55 -3.16 -3.30 -9.41
C ARG A 55 -2.34 -3.59 -8.16
N GLY A 56 -1.06 -3.90 -8.36
CA GLY A 56 -0.09 -4.06 -7.28
C GLY A 56 1.30 -3.71 -7.78
N TYR A 57 2.20 -3.40 -6.85
CA TYR A 57 3.55 -2.94 -7.15
C TYR A 57 4.57 -3.89 -6.53
N LYS A 58 5.76 -3.95 -7.13
CA LYS A 58 6.91 -4.68 -6.59
C LYS A 58 8.06 -3.74 -6.37
N TYR A 59 8.81 -3.98 -5.30
CA TYR A 59 10.11 -3.36 -5.09
C TYR A 59 11.06 -4.37 -4.49
N MET A 60 12.35 -4.10 -4.65
CA MET A 60 13.40 -4.91 -4.07
C MET A 60 13.65 -4.40 -2.65
N LYS A 61 13.09 -5.11 -1.65
CA LYS A 61 13.38 -4.84 -0.25
C LYS A 61 14.83 -5.18 0.04
N SER A 62 15.52 -4.31 0.78
CA SER A 62 16.89 -4.60 1.21
C SER A 62 16.88 -5.67 2.30
N THR A 63 17.96 -6.43 2.41
CA THR A 63 18.09 -7.49 3.42
C THR A 63 18.05 -6.95 4.86
N GLU A 64 18.41 -5.68 5.05
CA GLU A 64 18.49 -5.01 6.34
C GLU A 64 17.63 -3.73 6.33
N CYS A 65 16.58 -3.68 7.16
CA CYS A 65 15.82 -2.44 7.36
C CYS A 65 16.69 -1.46 8.16
N LYS A 66 17.28 -0.49 7.45
CA LYS A 66 18.17 0.53 8.03
C LYS A 66 17.40 1.79 8.37
N TYR A 67 17.41 2.17 9.64
CA TYR A 67 16.89 3.45 10.07
C TYR A 67 17.94 4.55 9.86
N ALA A 68 17.62 5.53 9.03
CA ALA A 68 18.54 6.64 8.69
C ALA A 68 18.13 7.99 9.33
N GLY A 69 17.23 7.98 10.32
CA GLY A 69 16.69 9.23 10.91
C GLY A 69 15.55 9.84 10.11
N GLN A 70 14.78 9.01 9.39
CA GLN A 70 13.67 9.45 8.54
C GLN A 70 12.33 9.30 9.26
N TYR A 71 11.41 10.22 8.99
CA TYR A 71 10.05 10.21 9.51
C TYR A 71 9.03 10.30 8.37
N ALA A 72 7.91 9.56 8.51
CA ALA A 72 6.71 9.76 7.73
C ALA A 72 5.63 10.45 8.57
N ILE A 73 4.96 11.44 7.97
CA ILE A 73 3.72 12.01 8.50
C ILE A 73 2.61 11.70 7.50
N TYR A 74 1.59 10.95 7.93
CA TYR A 74 0.41 10.70 7.11
C TYR A 74 -0.46 11.96 7.04
N LYS A 75 -0.84 12.37 5.82
CA LYS A 75 -1.58 13.62 5.58
C LYS A 75 -3.09 13.50 5.82
N GLY A 76 -3.62 12.30 6.01
CA GLY A 76 -5.06 12.05 5.97
C GLY A 76 -5.55 11.65 4.57
N PRO A 77 -6.87 11.56 4.35
CA PRO A 77 -7.95 12.12 5.18
C PRO A 77 -8.45 11.20 6.30
N PHE A 78 -8.06 9.93 6.33
CA PHE A 78 -8.52 8.99 7.37
C PHE A 78 -7.88 9.32 8.72
N SER A 79 -8.44 8.83 9.83
CA SER A 79 -7.82 9.01 11.17
C SER A 79 -6.47 8.28 11.27
N SER A 80 -6.37 7.13 10.61
CA SER A 80 -5.16 6.34 10.48
C SER A 80 -5.21 5.45 9.25
N VAL A 81 -4.04 5.06 8.75
CA VAL A 81 -3.88 4.04 7.70
C VAL A 81 -2.82 3.02 8.10
N SER A 82 -2.98 1.78 7.66
CA SER A 82 -1.97 0.75 7.84
C SER A 82 -1.41 0.30 6.49
N ASP A 83 -0.11 0.04 6.43
CA ASP A 83 0.54 -0.48 5.23
C ASP A 83 0.60 -2.02 5.19
N ASP A 84 1.11 -2.55 4.09
CA ASP A 84 1.24 -4.00 3.89
C ASP A 84 2.24 -4.68 4.84
N ASP A 85 3.19 -3.92 5.41
CA ASP A 85 4.22 -4.40 6.33
C ASP A 85 3.77 -4.33 7.82
N GLY A 86 2.56 -3.82 8.10
CA GLY A 86 1.98 -3.77 9.45
C GLY A 86 2.23 -2.47 10.21
N HIS A 87 2.81 -1.45 9.57
CA HIS A 87 2.93 -0.12 10.17
C HIS A 87 1.56 0.57 10.18
N THR A 88 1.25 1.30 11.25
CA THR A 88 0.00 2.09 11.35
C THR A 88 0.32 3.56 11.55
N TYR A 89 0.00 4.38 10.57
CA TYR A 89 0.28 5.81 10.56
C TYR A 89 -0.94 6.59 11.03
N LEU A 90 -0.80 7.35 12.11
CA LEU A 90 -1.80 8.30 12.58
C LEU A 90 -1.68 9.62 11.79
N THR A 91 -2.81 10.25 11.50
CA THR A 91 -2.82 11.51 10.74
C THR A 91 -2.13 12.63 11.51
N GLY A 92 -1.18 13.29 10.84
CA GLY A 92 -0.42 14.42 11.39
C GLY A 92 0.66 14.05 12.42
N ILE A 93 0.78 12.77 12.81
CA ILE A 93 1.77 12.34 13.80
C ILE A 93 3.01 11.78 13.08
N PRO A 94 4.23 12.27 13.39
CA PRO A 94 5.46 11.74 12.81
C PRO A 94 5.75 10.33 13.34
N MET A 95 6.03 9.41 12.43
CA MET A 95 6.44 8.04 12.71
C MET A 95 7.82 7.77 12.13
N GLU A 96 8.70 7.15 12.90
CA GLU A 96 10.02 6.71 12.46
C GLU A 96 9.89 5.59 11.42
N ILE A 97 10.65 5.69 10.32
CA ILE A 97 10.62 4.73 9.22
C ILE A 97 12.03 4.39 8.74
N CYS A 98 12.24 3.15 8.29
CA CYS A 98 13.50 2.78 7.62
C CYS A 98 13.52 3.20 6.14
N THR A 99 14.70 3.15 5.52
CA THR A 99 14.94 3.58 4.14
C THR A 99 14.00 2.93 3.13
N ASP A 100 13.72 1.64 3.30
CA ASP A 100 12.83 0.89 2.41
C ASP A 100 11.38 1.36 2.52
N THR A 101 10.95 1.69 3.75
CA THR A 101 9.61 2.24 3.99
C THR A 101 9.51 3.66 3.44
N ALA A 102 10.53 4.50 3.64
CA ALA A 102 10.60 5.83 3.07
C ALA A 102 10.52 5.80 1.53
N TRP A 103 11.25 4.88 0.90
CA TRP A 103 11.17 4.66 -0.54
C TRP A 103 9.76 4.25 -0.97
N LYS A 104 9.16 3.26 -0.30
CA LYS A 104 7.82 2.75 -0.61
C LYS A 104 6.77 3.87 -0.50
N LEU A 105 6.78 4.65 0.57
CA LEU A 105 5.83 5.75 0.79
C LEU A 105 6.03 6.93 -0.17
N SER A 106 7.22 7.08 -0.75
CA SER A 106 7.53 8.10 -1.76
C SER A 106 7.13 7.70 -3.19
N ASN A 107 6.81 6.42 -3.41
CA ASN A 107 6.50 5.87 -4.72
C ASN A 107 5.02 5.46 -4.85
N PRO A 108 4.50 5.27 -6.08
CA PRO A 108 3.16 4.76 -6.28
C PRO A 108 2.93 3.42 -5.55
N PRO A 109 1.75 3.21 -4.95
CA PRO A 109 0.58 4.10 -4.99
C PRO A 109 0.55 5.15 -3.87
N TYR A 110 1.46 5.08 -2.90
CA TYR A 110 1.43 5.93 -1.70
C TYR A 110 1.91 7.36 -1.93
N LYS A 111 2.54 7.62 -3.09
CA LYS A 111 3.06 8.93 -3.47
C LYS A 111 2.03 10.03 -3.26
N GLY A 112 2.39 11.02 -2.43
CA GLY A 112 1.57 12.19 -2.14
C GLY A 112 0.66 12.07 -0.91
N MET A 113 0.53 10.87 -0.33
CA MET A 113 -0.22 10.62 0.91
C MET A 113 0.60 10.91 2.18
N PHE A 114 1.93 10.89 2.07
CA PHE A 114 2.85 11.08 3.18
C PHE A 114 3.79 12.26 2.93
N ILE A 115 4.17 12.95 4.01
CA ILE A 115 5.32 13.85 4.05
C ILE A 115 6.49 13.04 4.60
N ILE A 116 7.54 12.90 3.82
CA ILE A 116 8.78 12.25 4.25
C ILE A 116 9.78 13.34 4.63
N SER A 117 10.39 13.22 5.81
CA SER A 117 11.36 14.19 6.33
C SER A 117 12.59 13.48 6.85
N ASP A 118 13.77 13.99 6.47
CA ASP A 118 15.06 13.48 6.91
C ASP A 118 15.67 14.49 7.89
N MET A 119 16.00 14.04 9.10
CA MET A 119 16.68 14.89 10.10
C MET A 119 18.11 15.28 9.67
N GLN A 120 18.69 14.59 8.67
CA GLN A 120 20.04 14.86 8.19
C GLN A 120 20.14 16.12 7.30
N ASN A 121 19.02 16.67 6.81
CA ASN A 121 19.04 17.86 5.94
C ASN A 121 18.46 19.11 6.60
N LYS A 122 18.74 19.27 7.90
CA LYS A 122 18.57 20.54 8.59
C LYS A 122 19.93 21.21 8.75
N GLU A 123 20.35 21.97 7.74
CA GLU A 123 20.91 23.29 8.06
C GLU A 123 19.76 24.06 8.73
N VAL A 124 19.57 23.87 10.04
CA VAL A 124 18.85 24.87 10.82
C VAL A 124 19.75 26.10 10.82
N LYS A 125 19.61 26.97 9.81
CA LYS A 125 20.01 28.36 9.99
C LYS A 125 19.06 28.94 11.02
N THR A 126 19.41 28.79 12.29
CA THR A 126 18.97 29.68 13.35
C THR A 126 19.50 31.06 12.99
N SER A 127 18.76 31.80 12.16
CA SER A 127 18.91 33.25 12.16
C SER A 127 18.28 33.75 13.46
N CYS A 128 19.03 33.66 14.55
CA CYS A 128 18.83 34.59 15.65
C CYS A 128 19.11 35.98 15.06
N GLY A 129 18.04 36.68 14.69
CA GLY A 129 18.12 38.12 14.50
C GLY A 129 18.50 38.78 15.83
N PRO A 130 19.08 39.99 15.81
CA PRO A 130 19.64 40.67 16.98
C PRO A 130 18.60 41.15 18.02
N LYS A 131 17.48 40.43 18.20
CA LYS A 131 16.42 40.69 19.19
C LYS A 131 16.10 39.51 20.10
N CYS A 132 16.89 38.45 20.06
CA CYS A 132 16.87 37.43 21.11
C CYS A 132 18.02 37.70 22.09
N CYS A 133 17.70 38.46 23.15
CA CYS A 133 18.49 38.79 24.34
C CYS A 133 19.91 39.34 24.13
#